data_AF-A0A810E6G7-F1
#
_entry.id   AF-A0A810E6G7-F1
#
_cell.length_a   1.000
_cell.length_b   1.000
_cell.length_c   1.000
_cell.angle_alpha   90.00
_cell.angle_beta   90.00
_cell.angle_gamma   90.00
#
_symmetry.space_group_name_H-M   'P 1'
#
loop_
_entity.id
_entity.type
_entity.pdbx_description
1 polymer ?
#
loop_
_entity_poly.entity_id
_entity_poly.type
_entity_poly.pdbx_seq_one_letter_code
_entity_poly.pdbx_strand_id
1 'polypeptide(L)'
;MAEYCIVPAVNAYCIPNEMSYVEGAMVEPVGCVLHGLKTIDVRPVHTVLIIGGGFIGQLFLQLIKKQGAAKIIVSEPAVEKHERLLELGANEVVRPTSPETVRQLINIADIVIECVGRQESMELAIKAARKGGQILLFGVPSPDTLINVSPFTIFSKELSIKGSFINPFTHEEAISFIRQNIVRIEPLISHYFALYTRRKIN
;
A
#
# COMPACT_ATOMS: atom_id res chain seq x y z
N MET A 1 -13.69 15.57 -11.76
CA MET A 1 -14.81 15.47 -10.82
C MET A 1 -15.96 16.29 -11.35
N ALA A 2 -17.19 15.81 -11.23
CA ALA A 2 -18.42 16.44 -11.73
C ALA A 2 -19.61 16.00 -10.87
N GLU A 3 -20.75 16.68 -10.96
CA GLU A 3 -21.98 16.31 -10.25
C GLU A 3 -22.62 15.04 -10.85
N TYR A 4 -22.41 14.79 -12.14
CA TYR A 4 -22.92 13.62 -12.86
C TYR A 4 -21.82 13.04 -13.75
N CYS A 5 -21.84 11.71 -13.92
CA CYS A 5 -20.99 11.02 -14.88
C CYS A 5 -21.77 9.86 -15.52
N ILE A 6 -21.45 9.58 -16.80
CA ILE A 6 -21.96 8.42 -17.50
C ILE A 6 -20.92 7.30 -17.33
N VAL A 7 -21.36 6.15 -16.83
CA VAL A 7 -20.52 4.97 -16.66
C VAL A 7 -21.16 3.76 -17.35
N PRO A 8 -20.38 2.85 -17.97
CA PRO A 8 -20.91 1.58 -18.43
C PRO A 8 -21.53 0.81 -17.26
N ALA A 9 -22.73 0.26 -17.44
CA ALA A 9 -23.42 -0.50 -16.39
C ALA A 9 -22.59 -1.68 -15.85
N VAL A 10 -21.76 -2.29 -16.70
CA VAL A 10 -20.84 -3.38 -16.32
C VAL A 10 -19.74 -2.95 -15.33
N ASN A 11 -19.50 -1.65 -15.18
CA ASN A 11 -18.54 -1.09 -14.23
C ASN A 11 -19.24 -0.52 -12.99
N ALA A 12 -20.58 -0.60 -12.90
CA ALA A 12 -21.36 -0.10 -11.78
C ALA A 12 -21.63 -1.23 -10.79
N TYR A 13 -21.10 -1.09 -9.57
CA TYR A 13 -21.29 -2.06 -8.49
C TYR A 13 -22.25 -1.49 -7.45
N CYS A 14 -23.25 -2.27 -7.05
CA CYS A 14 -24.16 -1.88 -5.98
C CYS A 14 -23.41 -1.92 -4.64
N ILE A 15 -23.41 -0.78 -3.93
CA ILE A 15 -22.97 -0.74 -2.54
C ILE A 15 -24.19 -0.95 -1.61
N PRO A 16 -24.02 -1.64 -0.47
CA PRO A 16 -25.09 -1.82 0.52
C PRO A 16 -25.55 -0.49 1.13
N ASN A 17 -26.81 -0.42 1.59
CA ASN A 17 -27.38 0.80 2.17
C ASN A 17 -26.70 1.24 3.47
N GLU A 18 -26.13 0.28 4.21
CA GLU A 18 -25.37 0.53 5.44
C GLU A 18 -23.99 1.13 5.19
N MET A 19 -23.49 1.11 3.94
CA MET A 19 -22.18 1.62 3.57
C MET A 19 -22.28 3.10 3.20
N SER A 20 -21.39 3.93 3.73
CA SER A 20 -21.37 5.36 3.41
C SER A 20 -20.89 5.60 1.98
N TYR A 21 -21.21 6.76 1.40
CA TYR A 21 -20.64 7.15 0.11
C TYR A 21 -19.12 7.35 0.15
N VAL A 22 -18.57 7.69 1.32
CA VAL A 22 -17.12 7.81 1.54
C VAL A 22 -16.48 6.43 1.44
N GLU A 23 -17.06 5.44 2.11
CA GLU A 23 -16.67 4.04 1.99
C GLU A 23 -16.81 3.54 0.53
N GLY A 24 -17.92 3.87 -0.13
CA GLY A 24 -18.16 3.55 -1.54
C GLY A 24 -17.09 4.10 -2.47
N ALA A 25 -16.66 5.35 -2.24
CA ALA A 25 -15.59 5.97 -3.01
C ALA A 25 -14.23 5.28 -2.80
N MET A 26 -14.04 4.56 -1.69
CA MET A 26 -12.80 3.84 -1.39
C MET A 26 -12.78 2.38 -1.87
N VAL A 27 -13.86 1.90 -2.50
CA VAL A 27 -13.91 0.54 -3.08
C VAL A 27 -12.80 0.33 -4.12
N GLU A 28 -12.56 1.33 -4.98
CA GLU A 28 -11.53 1.25 -6.02
C GLU A 28 -10.12 1.06 -5.44
N PRO A 29 -9.62 1.94 -4.53
CA PRO A 29 -8.26 1.78 -4.01
C PRO A 29 -8.10 0.55 -3.12
N VAL A 30 -9.16 0.13 -2.40
CA VAL A 30 -9.14 -1.16 -1.67
C VAL A 30 -9.04 -2.33 -2.65
N GLY A 31 -9.79 -2.30 -3.74
CA GLY A 31 -9.71 -3.30 -4.81
C GLY A 31 -8.31 -3.42 -5.41
N CYS A 32 -7.63 -2.30 -5.64
CA CYS A 32 -6.25 -2.28 -6.15
C CYS A 32 -5.29 -2.96 -5.17
N VAL A 33 -5.39 -2.63 -3.88
CA VAL A 33 -4.56 -3.24 -2.83
C VAL A 33 -4.83 -4.74 -2.69
N LEU A 34 -6.11 -5.16 -2.75
CA LEU A 34 -6.48 -6.59 -2.73
C LEU A 34 -5.89 -7.35 -3.92
N HIS A 35 -5.90 -6.74 -5.12
CA HIS A 35 -5.26 -7.35 -6.27
C HIS A 35 -3.75 -7.54 -6.04
N GLY A 36 -3.06 -6.50 -5.57
CA GLY A 36 -1.64 -6.57 -5.25
C GLY A 36 -1.33 -7.63 -4.20
N LEU A 37 -2.14 -7.73 -3.14
CA LEU A 37 -2.00 -8.75 -2.10
C LEU A 37 -2.10 -10.17 -2.65
N LYS A 38 -2.99 -10.44 -3.61
CA LYS A 38 -3.11 -11.77 -4.25
C LYS A 38 -1.84 -12.21 -4.99
N THR A 39 -0.95 -11.27 -5.30
CA THR A 39 0.32 -11.59 -5.97
C THR A 39 1.43 -12.01 -5.02
N ILE A 40 1.28 -11.80 -3.71
CA ILE A 40 2.26 -12.14 -2.69
C ILE A 40 1.70 -13.18 -1.71
N ASP A 41 2.59 -13.89 -1.03
CA ASP A 41 2.23 -14.96 -0.10
C ASP A 41 2.61 -14.57 1.33
N VAL A 42 1.64 -14.01 2.04
CA VAL A 42 1.80 -13.54 3.42
C VAL A 42 1.57 -14.70 4.38
N ARG A 43 2.58 -15.03 5.19
CA ARG A 43 2.51 -16.12 6.16
C ARG A 43 2.67 -15.59 7.59
N PRO A 44 2.15 -16.29 8.61
CA PRO A 44 2.27 -15.85 10.00
C PRO A 44 3.70 -15.71 10.53
N VAL A 45 4.69 -16.30 9.85
CA VAL A 45 6.12 -16.21 10.22
C VAL A 45 6.84 -15.04 9.52
N HIS A 46 6.19 -14.37 8.56
CA HIS A 46 6.85 -13.37 7.73
C HIS A 46 6.99 -12.03 8.45
N THR A 47 8.15 -11.40 8.26
CA THR A 47 8.35 -9.96 8.51
C THR A 47 8.01 -9.18 7.24
N VAL A 48 7.07 -8.24 7.32
CA VAL A 48 6.65 -7.40 6.20
C VAL A 48 7.16 -5.98 6.40
N LEU A 49 7.82 -5.42 5.38
CA LEU A 49 8.17 -4.01 5.31
C LEU A 49 7.24 -3.30 4.33
N ILE A 50 6.55 -2.26 4.78
CA ILE A 50 5.77 -1.36 3.91
C ILE A 50 6.57 -0.07 3.77
N ILE A 51 6.97 0.29 2.54
CA ILE A 51 7.66 1.54 2.25
C ILE A 51 6.62 2.57 1.81
N GLY A 52 6.42 3.60 2.62
CA GLY A 52 5.37 4.61 2.47
C GLY A 52 4.16 4.34 3.36
N GLY A 53 3.91 5.22 4.32
CA GLY A 53 2.75 5.22 5.23
C GLY A 53 1.61 6.13 4.78
N GLY A 54 1.53 6.42 3.48
CA GLY A 54 0.39 7.11 2.87
C GLY A 54 -0.89 6.26 2.84
N PHE A 55 -1.91 6.73 2.13
CA PHE A 55 -3.22 6.06 2.07
C PHE A 55 -3.11 4.59 1.65
N ILE A 56 -2.41 4.29 0.56
CA ILE A 56 -2.18 2.91 0.08
C ILE A 56 -1.40 2.07 1.10
N GLY A 57 -0.36 2.62 1.70
CA GLY A 57 0.41 1.92 2.75
C GLY A 57 -0.44 1.56 3.96
N GLN A 58 -1.36 2.45 4.36
CA GLN A 58 -2.29 2.20 5.45
C GLN A 58 -3.33 1.12 5.10
N LEU A 59 -3.76 1.01 3.85
CA LEU A 59 -4.61 -0.08 3.38
C LEU A 59 -3.88 -1.43 3.43
N PHE A 60 -2.66 -1.50 2.89
CA PHE A 60 -1.83 -2.70 2.99
C PHE A 60 -1.59 -3.07 4.45
N LEU A 61 -1.27 -2.10 5.31
CA LEU A 61 -1.02 -2.34 6.73
C LEU A 61 -2.19 -3.05 7.41
N GLN A 62 -3.42 -2.54 7.24
CA GLN A 62 -4.61 -3.16 7.83
C GLN A 62 -4.80 -4.59 7.33
N LEU A 63 -4.62 -4.83 6.02
CA LEU A 63 -4.82 -6.14 5.42
C LEU A 63 -3.72 -7.15 5.79
N ILE A 64 -2.46 -6.74 5.82
CA ILE A 64 -1.34 -7.57 6.29
C ILE A 64 -1.52 -7.90 7.77
N LYS A 65 -1.98 -6.95 8.58
CA LYS A 65 -2.30 -7.19 9.99
C LYS A 65 -3.38 -8.26 10.14
N LYS A 66 -4.41 -8.23 9.30
CA LYS A 66 -5.49 -9.23 9.29
C LYS A 66 -5.03 -10.60 8.79
N GLN A 67 -4.05 -10.67 7.88
CA GLN A 67 -3.42 -11.92 7.45
C GLN A 67 -2.47 -12.53 8.50
N GLY A 68 -2.16 -11.79 9.56
CA GLY A 68 -1.45 -12.33 10.73
C GLY A 68 0.06 -12.43 10.58
N ALA A 69 0.69 -11.58 9.74
CA ALA A 69 2.15 -11.50 9.67
C ALA A 69 2.80 -11.29 11.05
N ALA A 70 3.95 -11.94 11.29
CA ALA A 70 4.64 -11.90 12.58
C ALA A 70 5.05 -10.48 12.99
N LYS A 71 5.58 -9.72 12.04
CA LYS A 71 6.06 -8.35 12.25
C LYS A 71 5.77 -7.50 11.03
N ILE A 72 5.24 -6.30 11.25
CA ILE A 72 4.97 -5.30 10.20
C ILE A 72 5.74 -4.03 10.56
N ILE A 73 6.64 -3.62 9.67
CA ILE A 73 7.45 -2.41 9.79
C ILE A 73 6.99 -1.45 8.71
N VAL A 74 6.79 -0.18 9.05
CA VAL A 74 6.47 0.87 8.07
C VAL A 74 7.61 1.86 7.97
N SER A 75 8.11 2.12 6.76
CA SER A 75 9.08 3.19 6.50
C SER A 75 8.32 4.45 6.06
N GLU A 76 8.29 5.48 6.93
CA GLU A 76 7.54 6.72 6.68
C GLU A 76 8.33 7.94 7.19
N PRO A 77 8.69 8.90 6.33
CA PRO A 77 9.45 10.09 6.75
C PRO A 77 8.64 11.11 7.56
N ALA A 78 7.31 11.19 7.36
CA ALA A 78 6.43 12.13 8.04
C ALA A 78 6.05 11.62 9.44
N VAL A 79 6.63 12.25 10.47
CA VAL A 79 6.49 11.84 11.88
C VAL A 79 5.05 11.94 12.36
N GLU A 80 4.30 12.92 11.85
CA GLU A 80 2.90 13.15 12.17
C GLU A 80 1.98 11.97 11.80
N LYS A 81 2.42 11.04 10.94
CA LYS A 81 1.66 9.83 10.60
C LYS A 81 2.00 8.63 11.48
N HIS A 82 3.07 8.68 12.27
CA HIS A 82 3.63 7.50 12.93
C HIS A 82 2.69 6.91 13.97
N GLU A 83 2.09 7.75 14.80
CA GLU A 83 1.11 7.32 15.81
C GLU A 83 -0.05 6.57 15.17
N ARG A 84 -0.62 7.14 14.09
CA ARG A 84 -1.69 6.48 13.34
C ARG A 84 -1.27 5.13 12.74
N LEU A 85 -0.05 5.03 12.21
CA LEU A 85 0.46 3.76 11.67
C LEU A 85 0.57 2.69 12.77
N LEU A 86 1.01 3.06 13.97
CA LEU A 86 1.03 2.16 15.13
C LEU A 86 -0.39 1.73 15.53
N GLU A 87 -1.34 2.66 15.61
CA GLU A 87 -2.76 2.38 15.90
C GLU A 87 -3.41 1.44 14.87
N LEU A 88 -3.01 1.56 13.60
CA LEU A 88 -3.49 0.71 12.50
C LEU A 88 -2.84 -0.69 12.51
N GLY A 89 -1.84 -0.92 13.35
CA GLY A 89 -1.28 -2.23 13.63
C GLY A 89 0.16 -2.44 13.19
N ALA A 90 0.90 -1.38 12.85
CA ALA A 90 2.35 -1.48 12.65
C ALA A 90 3.02 -1.86 13.98
N ASN A 91 3.98 -2.79 13.93
CA ASN A 91 4.80 -3.12 15.08
C ASN A 91 5.89 -2.06 15.30
N GLU A 92 6.35 -1.44 14.22
CA GLU A 92 7.43 -0.47 14.22
C GLU A 92 7.25 0.50 13.06
N VAL A 93 7.57 1.78 13.28
CA VAL A 93 7.62 2.79 12.23
C VAL A 93 9.01 3.40 12.22
N VAL A 94 9.69 3.31 11.08
CA VAL A 94 11.06 3.78 10.89
C VAL A 94 11.02 5.05 10.05
N ARG A 95 11.73 6.09 10.51
CA ARG A 95 11.94 7.34 9.76
C ARG A 95 13.19 7.24 8.89
N PRO A 96 13.10 7.07 7.57
CA PRO A 96 14.27 6.80 6.71
C PRO A 96 14.97 8.10 6.26
N THR A 97 15.33 9.00 7.19
CA THR A 97 15.88 10.33 6.85
C THR A 97 17.41 10.40 6.90
N SER A 98 18.10 9.32 7.29
CA SER A 98 19.55 9.26 7.34
C SER A 98 20.08 7.93 6.82
N PRO A 99 21.35 7.84 6.39
CA PRO A 99 21.96 6.57 6.00
C PRO A 99 21.88 5.50 7.09
N GLU A 100 21.97 5.87 8.36
CA GLU A 100 21.89 4.97 9.52
C GLU A 100 20.50 4.33 9.63
N THR A 101 19.46 5.14 9.52
CA THR A 101 18.06 4.67 9.59
C THR A 101 17.69 3.83 8.37
N VAL A 102 18.18 4.20 7.18
CA VAL A 102 18.00 3.36 5.98
C VAL A 102 18.73 2.03 6.12
N ARG A 103 19.92 1.99 6.72
CA ARG A 103 20.66 0.74 6.97
C ARG A 103 19.91 -0.24 7.86
N GLN A 104 19.08 0.23 8.78
CA GLN A 104 18.22 -0.62 9.63
C GLN A 104 17.17 -1.39 8.81
N LEU A 105 16.86 -0.93 7.60
CA LEU A 105 15.86 -1.53 6.72
C LEU A 105 16.44 -2.53 5.72
N ILE A 106 17.75 -2.84 5.76
CA ILE A 106 18.42 -3.67 4.76
C ILE A 106 18.38 -5.15 5.17
N ASN A 107 17.95 -6.02 4.24
CA ASN A 107 17.91 -7.48 4.43
C ASN A 107 17.11 -7.94 5.67
N ILE A 108 15.99 -7.26 5.96
CA ILE A 108 15.17 -7.51 7.17
C ILE A 108 13.83 -8.22 6.90
N ALA A 109 13.31 -8.17 5.68
CA ALA A 109 11.91 -8.48 5.41
C ALA A 109 11.74 -9.66 4.45
N ASP A 110 10.78 -10.52 4.75
CA ASP A 110 10.25 -11.55 3.85
C ASP A 110 9.53 -10.96 2.65
N ILE A 111 8.76 -9.91 2.93
CA ILE A 111 7.91 -9.25 1.96
C ILE A 111 8.17 -7.77 2.08
N VAL A 112 8.44 -7.12 0.95
CA VAL A 112 8.53 -5.67 0.87
C VAL A 112 7.45 -5.15 -0.06
N ILE A 113 6.62 -4.25 0.44
CA ILE A 113 5.55 -3.60 -0.33
C ILE A 113 5.93 -2.13 -0.49
N GLU A 114 6.27 -1.74 -1.71
CA GLU A 114 6.68 -0.39 -2.06
C GLU A 114 5.45 0.40 -2.53
N CYS A 115 5.10 1.47 -1.79
CA CYS A 115 3.86 2.24 -2.01
C CYS A 115 4.12 3.71 -2.35
N VAL A 116 5.37 4.12 -2.59
CA VAL A 116 5.75 5.52 -2.83
C VAL A 116 5.92 5.81 -4.32
N GLY A 117 6.48 4.89 -5.09
CA GLY A 117 6.67 5.07 -6.53
C GLY A 117 7.89 5.92 -6.89
N ARG A 118 8.91 5.99 -6.02
CA ARG A 118 10.15 6.73 -6.28
C ARG A 118 11.31 5.78 -6.55
N GLN A 119 12.27 6.25 -7.34
CA GLN A 119 13.47 5.45 -7.63
C GLN A 119 14.15 4.96 -6.33
N GLU A 120 14.35 5.86 -5.36
CA GLU A 120 15.07 5.51 -4.13
C GLU A 120 14.28 4.51 -3.26
N SER A 121 12.95 4.61 -3.23
CA SER A 121 12.11 3.68 -2.47
C SER A 121 12.05 2.29 -3.11
N MET A 122 12.01 2.22 -4.44
CA MET A 122 12.07 0.96 -5.19
C MET A 122 13.42 0.26 -5.05
N GLU A 123 14.53 1.00 -5.14
CA GLU A 123 15.85 0.43 -4.89
C GLU A 123 16.03 -0.02 -3.44
N LEU A 124 15.49 0.74 -2.48
CA LEU A 124 15.44 0.33 -1.09
C LEU A 124 14.64 -0.96 -0.92
N ALA A 125 13.51 -1.11 -1.60
CA ALA A 125 12.66 -2.30 -1.49
C ALA A 125 13.44 -3.59 -1.80
N ILE A 126 14.27 -3.56 -2.85
CA ILE A 126 15.09 -4.70 -3.28
C ILE A 126 16.22 -4.98 -2.28
N LYS A 127 16.85 -3.93 -1.73
CA LYS A 127 17.88 -4.07 -0.70
C LYS A 127 17.30 -4.58 0.62
N ALA A 128 16.07 -4.20 0.95
CA ALA A 128 15.39 -4.53 2.19
C ALA A 128 14.91 -5.97 2.29
N ALA A 129 14.53 -6.58 1.16
CA ALA A 129 14.11 -7.98 1.12
C ALA A 129 15.23 -8.90 1.60
N ARG A 130 14.91 -10.02 2.25
CA ARG A 130 15.89 -11.07 2.60
C ARG A 130 16.07 -12.06 1.45
N LYS A 131 16.93 -13.08 1.62
CA LYS A 131 17.02 -14.20 0.67
C LYS A 131 15.67 -14.94 0.61
N GLY A 132 15.19 -15.27 -0.59
CA GLY A 132 13.86 -15.79 -0.87
C GLY A 132 12.73 -14.75 -0.75
N GLY A 133 13.08 -13.47 -0.60
CA GLY A 133 12.11 -12.41 -0.35
C GLY A 133 11.24 -12.06 -1.55
N GLN A 134 10.02 -11.60 -1.27
CA GLN A 134 9.04 -11.11 -2.23
C GLN A 134 8.99 -9.58 -2.21
N ILE A 135 9.02 -8.95 -3.38
CA ILE A 135 8.92 -7.50 -3.52
C ILE A 135 7.72 -7.19 -4.39
N LEU A 136 6.80 -6.41 -3.86
CA LEU A 136 5.65 -5.84 -4.56
C LEU A 136 5.90 -4.36 -4.81
N LEU A 137 6.20 -4.01 -6.07
CA LEU A 137 6.29 -2.64 -6.54
C LEU A 137 4.88 -2.16 -6.88
N PHE A 138 4.25 -1.46 -5.93
CA PHE A 138 2.87 -1.00 -6.05
C PHE A 138 2.78 0.51 -6.32
N GLY A 139 3.71 1.29 -5.77
CA GLY A 139 3.82 2.71 -6.04
C GLY A 139 3.98 2.98 -7.54
N VAL A 140 3.32 4.03 -8.03
CA VAL A 140 3.32 4.37 -9.45
C VAL A 140 4.45 5.36 -9.74
N PRO A 141 5.52 4.95 -10.43
CA PRO A 141 6.58 5.88 -10.82
C PRO A 141 6.19 6.69 -12.06
N SER A 142 6.97 7.71 -12.37
CA SER A 142 6.96 8.30 -13.71
C SER A 142 7.34 7.22 -14.75
N PRO A 143 6.73 7.18 -15.95
CA PRO A 143 7.07 6.22 -17.00
C PRO A 143 8.58 6.16 -17.35
N ASP A 144 9.29 7.26 -17.15
CA ASP A 144 10.73 7.39 -17.45
C ASP A 144 11.63 6.98 -16.27
N THR A 145 11.06 6.56 -15.15
CA THR A 145 11.82 6.19 -13.95
C THR A 145 12.55 4.87 -14.18
N LEU A 146 13.87 4.90 -14.06
CA LEU A 146 14.71 3.71 -14.06
C LEU A 146 15.29 3.46 -12.67
N ILE A 147 15.36 2.20 -12.27
CA ILE A 147 15.98 1.77 -11.01
C ILE A 147 17.28 1.04 -11.30
N ASN A 148 18.30 1.27 -10.46
CA ASN A 148 19.58 0.57 -10.60
C ASN A 148 19.60 -0.68 -9.72
N VAL A 149 19.52 -1.85 -10.36
CA VAL A 149 19.44 -3.14 -9.68
C VAL A 149 20.46 -4.10 -10.27
N SER A 150 21.30 -4.67 -9.42
CA SER A 150 22.21 -5.73 -9.82
C SER A 150 21.44 -7.03 -10.09
N PRO A 151 21.49 -7.60 -11.31
CA PRO A 151 20.89 -8.92 -11.57
C PRO A 151 21.48 -10.02 -10.69
N PHE A 152 22.75 -9.88 -10.29
CA PHE A 152 23.37 -10.81 -9.34
C PHE A 152 22.71 -10.76 -7.97
N THR A 153 22.25 -9.59 -7.50
CA THR A 153 21.50 -9.48 -6.24
C THR A 153 20.16 -10.21 -6.35
N ILE A 154 19.45 -10.08 -7.47
CA ILE A 154 18.19 -10.81 -7.71
C ILE A 154 18.44 -12.31 -7.69
N PHE A 155 19.45 -12.78 -8.42
CA PHE A 155 19.84 -14.17 -8.50
C PHE A 155 20.28 -14.74 -7.13
N SER A 156 21.27 -14.12 -6.49
CA SER A 156 21.89 -14.64 -5.26
C SER A 156 20.97 -14.61 -4.04
N LYS A 157 19.96 -13.74 -4.04
CA LYS A 157 18.91 -13.70 -3.02
C LYS A 157 17.63 -14.41 -3.47
N GLU A 158 17.58 -14.99 -4.67
CA GLU A 158 16.39 -15.66 -5.22
C GLU A 158 15.12 -14.80 -5.06
N LEU A 159 15.20 -13.53 -5.45
CA LEU A 159 14.12 -12.57 -5.23
C LEU A 159 12.98 -12.77 -6.24
N SER A 160 11.75 -12.65 -5.75
CA SER A 160 10.56 -12.48 -6.60
C SER A 160 10.16 -11.00 -6.62
N ILE A 161 10.22 -10.37 -7.79
CA ILE A 161 9.80 -8.97 -7.97
C ILE A 161 8.53 -8.94 -8.82
N LYS A 162 7.47 -8.32 -8.31
CA LYS A 162 6.16 -8.22 -8.96
C LYS A 162 5.69 -6.77 -8.99
N GLY A 163 5.08 -6.39 -10.10
CA GLY A 163 4.22 -5.21 -10.16
C GLY A 163 2.76 -5.59 -9.91
N SER A 164 1.94 -4.60 -9.57
CA SER A 164 0.48 -4.75 -9.52
C SER A 164 -0.16 -3.58 -10.24
N PHE A 165 -1.02 -3.86 -11.21
CA PHE A 165 -1.72 -2.86 -11.98
C PHE A 165 -3.21 -2.99 -11.74
N ILE A 166 -3.83 -1.90 -11.30
CA ILE A 166 -5.29 -1.75 -11.12
C ILE A 166 -5.90 -2.86 -10.23
N ASN A 167 -7.16 -3.22 -10.49
CA ASN A 167 -8.02 -4.01 -9.62
C ASN A 167 -8.93 -5.01 -10.39
N PRO A 168 -8.35 -5.90 -11.21
CA PRO A 168 -9.14 -6.86 -11.97
C PRO A 168 -9.91 -7.80 -11.04
N PHE A 169 -11.24 -7.75 -11.13
CA PHE A 169 -12.16 -8.64 -10.42
C PHE A 169 -12.07 -8.59 -8.89
N THR A 170 -11.73 -7.43 -8.30
CA THR A 170 -11.63 -7.26 -6.83
C THR A 170 -12.66 -6.31 -6.21
N HIS A 171 -13.58 -5.75 -7.00
CA HIS A 171 -14.56 -4.77 -6.52
C HIS A 171 -15.54 -5.36 -5.49
N GLU A 172 -16.12 -6.54 -5.77
CA GLU A 172 -17.05 -7.19 -4.83
C GLU A 172 -16.35 -7.58 -3.52
N GLU A 173 -15.11 -8.04 -3.60
CA GLU A 173 -14.29 -8.35 -2.44
C GLU A 173 -13.98 -7.09 -1.62
N ALA A 174 -13.63 -5.99 -2.29
CA ALA A 174 -13.41 -4.69 -1.63
C ALA A 174 -14.67 -4.20 -0.90
N ILE A 175 -15.84 -4.25 -1.54
CA ILE A 175 -17.13 -3.92 -0.91
C ILE A 175 -17.35 -4.79 0.33
N SER A 176 -17.12 -6.10 0.21
CA SER A 176 -17.27 -7.03 1.33
C SER A 176 -16.32 -6.73 2.49
N PHE A 177 -15.07 -6.39 2.22
CA PHE A 177 -14.04 -6.10 3.23
C PHE A 177 -14.30 -4.78 3.95
N ILE A 178 -14.76 -3.76 3.23
CA ILE A 178 -15.16 -2.48 3.81
C ILE A 178 -16.40 -2.69 4.69
N ARG A 179 -17.46 -3.33 4.16
CA ARG A 179 -18.69 -3.62 4.92
C ARG A 179 -18.42 -4.38 6.22
N GLN A 180 -17.50 -5.35 6.21
CA GLN A 180 -17.15 -6.14 7.38
C GLN A 180 -16.19 -5.43 8.34
N ASN A 181 -15.83 -4.17 8.08
CA ASN A 181 -14.82 -3.42 8.84
C ASN A 181 -13.46 -4.15 8.92
N ILE A 182 -13.16 -5.01 7.94
CA ILE A 182 -11.83 -5.62 7.79
C ILE A 182 -10.83 -4.53 7.42
N VAL A 183 -11.25 -3.63 6.53
CA VAL A 183 -10.58 -2.37 6.22
C VAL A 183 -11.43 -1.24 6.76
N ARG A 184 -10.90 -0.45 7.69
CA ARG A 184 -11.59 0.73 8.23
C ARG A 184 -11.22 1.95 7.41
N ILE A 185 -12.23 2.59 6.80
CA ILE A 185 -12.05 3.72 5.88
C ILE A 185 -12.02 5.05 6.61
N GLU A 186 -13.02 5.34 7.45
CA GLU A 186 -13.15 6.60 8.18
C GLU A 186 -11.85 7.10 8.84
N PRO A 187 -11.08 6.24 9.53
CA PRO A 187 -9.77 6.62 10.05
C PRO A 187 -8.83 7.23 9.00
N LEU A 188 -8.85 6.76 7.76
CA LEU A 188 -7.92 7.19 6.72
C LEU A 188 -8.30 8.54 6.09
N ILE A 189 -9.52 9.03 6.33
CA ILE A 189 -10.01 10.28 5.75
C ILE A 189 -9.55 11.46 6.60
N SER A 190 -8.79 12.36 5.98
CA SER A 190 -8.24 13.53 6.68
C SER A 190 -9.02 14.81 6.43
N HIS A 191 -9.60 14.98 5.24
CA HIS A 191 -10.23 16.22 4.83
C HIS A 191 -11.38 15.95 3.84
N TYR A 192 -12.38 16.82 3.88
CA TYR A 192 -13.46 16.89 2.90
C TYR A 192 -13.41 18.24 2.18
N PHE A 193 -13.54 18.24 0.86
CA PHE A 193 -13.57 19.44 0.04
C PHE A 193 -14.82 19.44 -0.82
N ALA A 194 -15.50 20.59 -0.94
CA ALA A 194 -16.62 20.71 -1.86
C ALA A 194 -16.12 20.83 -3.31
N LEU A 195 -16.92 20.36 -4.26
CA LEU A 195 -16.57 20.33 -5.69
C LEU A 195 -16.12 21.70 -6.23
N TYR A 196 -16.70 22.78 -5.72
CA TYR A 196 -16.44 24.15 -6.16
C TYR A 196 -15.32 24.85 -5.37
N THR A 197 -14.74 24.21 -4.36
CA THR A 197 -13.62 24.77 -3.61
C THR A 197 -12.32 24.61 -4.40
N ARG A 198 -11.98 25.61 -5.23
CA ARG A 198 -10.65 25.68 -5.84
C ARG A 198 -9.61 25.95 -4.75
N ARG A 199 -8.70 25.01 -4.48
CA ARG A 199 -7.41 25.36 -3.88
C ARG A 199 -6.67 26.26 -4.89
N LYS A 200 -6.30 27.48 -4.48
CA LYS A 200 -5.14 28.15 -5.09
C LYS A 200 -3.95 27.23 -4.81
N ILE A 201 -3.48 26.55 -5.85
CA ILE A 201 -2.20 25.87 -5.82
C ILE A 201 -1.18 27.00 -5.84
N ASN A 202 -0.62 27.33 -4.67
CA ASN A 202 0.63 28.10 -4.59
C ASN A 202 1.80 27.12 -4.79
#